data_AF-A0A6A6LD33-F1
#
_entry.id   AF-A0A6A6LD33-F1
#
_cell.length_a   1.000
_cell.length_b   1.000
_cell.length_c   1.000
_cell.angle_alpha   90.00
_cell.angle_beta   90.00
_cell.angle_gamma   90.00
#
_symmetry.space_group_name_H-M   'P 1'
#
loop_
_entity.id
_entity.type
_entity.pdbx_description
1 polymer ?
#
loop_
_entity_poly.entity_id
_entity_poly.type
_entity_poly.pdbx_seq_one_letter_code
_entity_poly.pdbx_strand_id
1 'polypeptide(L)'
;MRLVEFKAIGYDLSPKNFAGVFDEAIGYKLDSSFNPYLSTVNYLQHTMLSLMWDWLDRIDAIDPDFANGGPPPIGAQKAELDRVSRQIIEEFGYQELGHLRAIIQSVGGIPRPLYDLRAQNFAGVFDEAIATNWILHLILISITVNYLLACYVIPYVDWLGRLGPFQI
;
A
#
# COMPACT_ATOMS: atom_id res chain seq x y z
N MET A 1 13.80 16.71 -2.25
CA MET A 1 12.48 17.26 -1.88
C MET A 1 12.33 17.17 -0.37
N ARG A 2 11.67 18.16 0.28
CA ARG A 2 11.39 18.13 1.73
C ARG A 2 10.21 17.19 1.96
N LEU A 3 10.32 16.31 2.96
CA LEU A 3 9.17 15.62 3.54
C LEU A 3 8.06 16.64 3.81
N VAL A 4 6.92 16.50 3.15
CA VAL A 4 5.74 17.29 3.49
C VAL A 4 5.20 16.68 4.78
N GLU A 5 5.35 17.39 5.90
CA GLU A 5 4.71 16.98 7.14
C GLU A 5 3.21 17.19 7.02
N PHE A 6 2.47 16.09 6.81
CA PHE A 6 1.04 16.08 7.02
C PHE A 6 0.78 15.99 8.53
N LYS A 7 0.20 17.03 9.10
CA LYS A 7 -0.34 16.99 10.46
C LYS A 7 -1.85 16.91 10.38
N ALA A 8 -2.44 15.91 11.02
CA ALA A 8 -3.90 15.78 11.17
C ALA A 8 -4.44 16.79 12.21
N ILE A 9 -4.17 18.09 12.03
CA ILE A 9 -4.54 19.12 13.00
C ILE A 9 -6.07 19.21 13.07
N GLY A 10 -6.65 18.80 14.19
CA GLY A 10 -8.09 18.93 14.46
C GLY A 10 -8.98 17.82 13.89
N TYR A 11 -8.40 16.76 13.30
CA TYR A 11 -9.16 15.60 12.80
C TYR A 11 -8.93 14.38 13.69
N ASP A 12 -10.02 13.75 14.14
CA ASP A 12 -9.98 12.44 14.78
C ASP A 12 -9.84 11.36 13.70
N LEU A 13 -8.65 10.76 13.57
CA LEU A 13 -8.39 9.65 12.65
C LEU A 13 -8.62 8.28 13.31
N SER A 14 -9.36 8.21 14.42
CA SER A 14 -9.68 6.95 15.07
C SER A 14 -10.51 6.04 14.15
N PRO A 15 -10.39 4.70 14.31
CA PRO A 15 -11.19 3.75 13.53
C PRO A 15 -12.69 4.02 13.59
N LYS A 16 -13.18 4.49 14.75
CA LYS A 16 -14.59 4.82 14.97
C LYS A 16 -15.03 6.02 14.15
N ASN A 17 -14.23 7.09 14.11
CA ASN A 17 -14.57 8.27 13.33
C ASN A 17 -14.42 8.00 11.82
N PHE A 18 -13.40 7.24 11.43
CA PHE A 18 -13.20 6.84 10.04
C PHE A 18 -14.38 6.03 9.49
N ALA A 19 -14.84 5.01 10.23
CA ALA A 19 -15.99 4.21 9.81
C ALA A 19 -17.26 5.07 9.66
N GLY A 20 -17.48 6.03 10.56
CA GLY A 20 -18.61 6.95 10.47
C GLY A 20 -18.58 7.86 9.23
N VAL A 21 -17.42 8.47 8.95
CA VAL A 21 -17.21 9.29 7.75
C VAL A 21 -17.37 8.46 6.47
N PHE A 22 -16.87 7.22 6.48
CA PHE A 22 -16.97 6.33 5.33
C PHE A 22 -18.43 5.94 5.06
N ASP A 23 -19.18 5.51 6.09
CA ASP A 23 -20.60 5.20 5.99
C ASP A 23 -21.43 6.41 5.48
N GLU A 24 -21.10 7.61 5.95
CA GLU A 24 -21.73 8.86 5.49
C GLU A 24 -21.44 9.13 4.01
N ALA A 25 -20.18 8.98 3.59
CA ALA A 25 -19.76 9.24 2.22
C ALA A 25 -20.40 8.28 1.20
N ILE A 26 -20.57 7.01 1.56
CA ILE A 26 -21.17 6.00 0.67
C ILE A 26 -22.69 5.89 0.81
N GLY A 27 -23.27 6.44 1.87
CA GLY A 27 -24.72 6.48 2.10
C GLY A 27 -25.34 5.19 2.67
N TYR A 28 -24.53 4.21 3.09
CA TYR A 28 -24.98 2.98 3.72
C TYR A 28 -23.88 2.40 4.61
N LYS A 29 -24.25 1.49 5.54
CA LYS A 29 -23.27 0.77 6.35
C LYS A 29 -22.72 -0.43 5.59
N LEU A 30 -21.41 -0.56 5.55
CA LEU A 30 -20.75 -1.74 5.00
C LEU A 30 -21.01 -2.98 5.86
N ASP A 31 -20.82 -4.16 5.25
CA ASP A 31 -20.86 -5.42 5.97
C ASP A 31 -19.87 -5.41 7.14
N SER A 32 -20.29 -5.97 8.29
CA SER A 32 -19.46 -6.07 9.49
C SER A 32 -18.14 -6.82 9.31
N SER A 33 -18.01 -7.65 8.27
CA SER A 33 -16.78 -8.33 7.89
C SER A 33 -15.75 -7.38 7.27
N PHE A 34 -16.17 -6.21 6.79
CA PHE A 34 -15.29 -5.22 6.17
C PHE A 34 -14.91 -4.12 7.17
N ASN A 35 -13.61 -4.00 7.44
CA ASN A 35 -13.07 -2.96 8.30
C ASN A 35 -12.50 -1.82 7.45
N PRO A 36 -13.26 -0.74 7.18
CA PRO A 36 -12.83 0.34 6.29
C PRO A 36 -11.52 0.98 6.75
N TYR A 37 -11.34 1.12 8.07
CA TYR A 37 -10.14 1.71 8.65
C TYR A 37 -8.91 0.85 8.36
N LEU A 38 -8.96 -0.44 8.71
CA LEU A 38 -7.84 -1.34 8.51
C LEU A 38 -7.54 -1.53 7.02
N SER A 39 -8.57 -1.62 6.18
CA SER A 39 -8.40 -1.72 4.72
C SER A 39 -7.76 -0.46 4.13
N THR A 40 -8.11 0.73 4.59
CA THR A 40 -7.46 1.98 4.15
C THR A 40 -6.02 2.08 4.65
N VAL A 41 -5.73 1.66 5.88
CA VAL A 41 -4.35 1.65 6.37
C VAL A 41 -3.50 0.66 5.58
N ASN A 42 -4.00 -0.55 5.34
CA ASN A 42 -3.31 -1.56 4.53
C ASN A 42 -3.08 -1.05 3.12
N TYR A 43 -4.10 -0.46 2.49
CA TYR A 43 -3.99 0.23 1.19
C TYR A 43 -2.85 1.23 1.19
N LEU A 44 -2.76 2.11 2.20
CA LEU A 44 -1.75 3.17 2.25
C LEU A 44 -0.35 2.57 2.47
N GLN A 45 -0.23 1.60 3.40
CA GLN A 45 1.03 0.89 3.65
C GLN A 45 1.51 0.16 2.39
N HIS A 46 0.64 -0.58 1.71
CA HIS A 46 0.97 -1.31 0.51
C HIS A 46 1.25 -0.38 -0.67
N THR A 47 0.49 0.71 -0.83
CA THR A 47 0.74 1.74 -1.84
C THR A 47 2.10 2.39 -1.61
N MET A 48 2.41 2.79 -0.38
CA MET A 48 3.73 3.32 -0.02
C MET A 48 4.84 2.31 -0.33
N LEU A 49 4.70 1.06 0.13
CA LEU A 49 5.68 0.01 -0.18
C LEU A 49 5.82 -0.17 -1.69
N SER A 50 4.72 -0.06 -2.45
CA SER A 50 4.72 -0.15 -3.90
C SER A 50 5.44 0.97 -4.61
N LEU A 51 5.19 2.19 -4.15
CA LEU A 51 5.81 3.40 -4.66
C LEU A 51 7.29 3.51 -4.27
N MET A 52 7.67 2.84 -3.19
CA MET A 52 8.99 2.94 -2.59
C MET A 52 9.72 1.59 -2.60
N TRP A 53 9.50 0.74 -3.62
CA TRP A 53 10.11 -0.59 -3.73
C TRP A 53 11.65 -0.60 -3.66
N ASP A 54 12.29 0.48 -4.11
CA ASP A 54 13.75 0.72 -3.96
C ASP A 54 14.21 0.92 -2.52
N TRP A 55 13.26 1.23 -1.63
CA TRP A 55 13.46 1.68 -0.27
C TRP A 55 12.83 0.74 0.75
N LEU A 56 12.31 -0.43 0.38
CA LEU A 56 11.73 -1.39 1.34
C LEU A 56 12.67 -1.68 2.53
N ASP A 57 13.93 -2.01 2.23
CA ASP A 57 15.00 -2.19 3.24
C ASP A 57 15.35 -0.88 3.97
N ARG A 58 14.96 0.27 3.40
CA ARG A 58 15.20 1.60 3.95
C ARG A 58 14.01 2.21 4.67
N ILE A 59 12.77 1.74 4.51
CA ILE A 59 11.61 2.31 5.23
C ILE A 59 11.75 1.97 6.70
N ASP A 60 12.01 0.70 7.02
CA ASP A 60 12.32 0.26 8.38
C ASP A 60 13.63 0.93 8.90
N ALA A 61 14.49 1.47 8.02
CA ALA A 61 15.67 2.25 8.39
C ALA A 61 15.41 3.77 8.54
N ILE A 62 14.43 4.32 7.83
CA ILE A 62 14.00 5.72 7.87
C ILE A 62 13.06 5.95 9.05
N ASP A 63 12.22 4.96 9.35
CA ASP A 63 11.19 5.00 10.38
C ASP A 63 10.95 3.58 10.93
N PRO A 64 11.81 3.09 11.86
CA PRO A 64 11.73 1.71 12.38
C PRO A 64 10.40 1.40 13.08
N ASP A 65 9.77 2.43 13.67
CA ASP A 65 8.51 2.31 14.39
C ASP A 65 7.33 2.05 13.46
N PHE A 66 7.53 2.23 12.15
CA PHE A 66 6.49 2.09 11.13
C PHE A 66 6.04 0.64 10.94
N ALA A 67 6.96 -0.31 11.00
CA ALA A 67 6.61 -1.73 10.97
C ALA A 67 5.78 -2.12 12.21
N ASN A 68 5.97 -1.39 13.33
CA ASN A 68 5.36 -1.66 14.63
C ASN A 68 5.41 -3.16 15.01
N GLY A 69 6.59 -3.77 14.80
CA GLY A 69 6.84 -5.20 15.04
C GLY A 69 6.35 -6.16 13.95
N GLY A 70 5.77 -5.66 12.86
CA GLY A 70 5.30 -6.46 11.71
C GLY A 70 6.44 -7.02 10.84
N PRO A 71 6.25 -8.17 10.17
CA PRO A 71 7.30 -8.83 9.40
C PRO A 71 7.68 -8.03 8.14
N PRO A 72 8.91 -8.22 7.61
CA PRO A 72 9.29 -7.67 6.31
C PRO A 72 8.50 -8.32 5.18
N PRO A 73 8.23 -7.60 4.08
CA PRO A 73 7.62 -8.17 2.89
C PRO A 73 8.47 -9.25 2.23
N ILE A 74 7.81 -10.18 1.53
CA ILE A 74 8.46 -11.30 0.85
C ILE A 74 8.52 -11.03 -0.66
N GLY A 75 9.67 -11.31 -1.26
CA GLY A 75 9.81 -11.42 -2.72
C GLY A 75 9.70 -10.11 -3.49
N ALA A 76 9.81 -8.97 -2.81
CA ALA A 76 9.87 -7.67 -3.45
C ALA A 76 11.08 -7.55 -4.37
N GLN A 77 10.89 -6.89 -5.51
CA GLN A 77 11.95 -6.64 -6.49
C GLN A 77 11.99 -5.16 -6.87
N LYS A 78 13.21 -4.64 -7.01
CA LYS A 78 13.46 -3.29 -7.49
C LYS A 78 13.06 -3.18 -8.97
N ALA A 79 12.28 -2.13 -9.29
CA ALA A 79 11.92 -1.81 -10.66
C ALA A 79 12.98 -0.94 -11.34
N GLU A 80 13.24 -1.16 -12.63
CA GLU A 80 14.14 -0.31 -13.43
C GLU A 80 13.31 0.82 -14.07
N LEU A 81 13.11 1.87 -13.28
CA LEU A 81 12.44 3.09 -13.74
C LEU A 81 13.43 4.01 -14.46
N ASP A 82 12.96 4.64 -15.54
CA ASP A 82 13.66 5.80 -16.08
C ASP A 82 13.74 6.93 -15.04
N ARG A 83 14.65 7.87 -15.26
CA ARG A 83 14.95 8.93 -14.29
C ARG A 83 13.71 9.75 -13.91
N VAL A 84 12.84 10.08 -14.87
CA VAL A 84 11.68 10.96 -14.61
C VAL A 84 10.63 10.20 -13.83
N SER A 85 10.28 8.99 -14.28
CA SER A 85 9.33 8.15 -13.56
C SER A 85 9.80 7.85 -12.15
N ARG A 86 11.08 7.52 -11.95
CA ARG A 86 11.63 7.31 -10.61
C ARG A 86 11.45 8.53 -9.70
N GLN A 87 11.75 9.73 -10.19
CA GLN A 87 11.59 10.95 -9.40
C GLN A 87 10.13 11.20 -9.02
N ILE A 88 9.20 11.08 -9.97
CA ILE A 88 7.77 11.27 -9.69
C ILE A 88 7.27 10.28 -8.63
N ILE A 89 7.67 9.02 -8.79
CA ILE A 89 7.29 7.94 -7.89
C ILE A 89 7.86 8.14 -6.48
N GLU A 90 9.11 8.60 -6.36
CA GLU A 90 9.72 8.96 -5.06
C GLU A 90 8.88 10.04 -4.35
N GLU A 91 8.41 11.05 -5.07
CA GLU A 91 7.60 12.14 -4.50
C GLU A 91 6.24 11.65 -4.00
N PHE A 92 5.58 10.74 -4.72
CA PHE A 92 4.36 10.08 -4.25
C PHE A 92 4.62 9.22 -3.01
N GLY A 93 5.73 8.46 -3.00
CA GLY A 93 6.12 7.68 -1.83
C GLY A 93 6.27 8.52 -0.56
N TYR A 94 6.89 9.70 -0.67
CA TYR A 94 7.00 10.63 0.47
C TYR A 94 5.66 11.21 0.93
N GLN A 95 4.69 11.42 0.03
CA GLN A 95 3.35 11.86 0.39
C GLN A 95 2.61 10.79 1.19
N GLU A 96 2.65 9.54 0.73
CA GLU A 96 2.01 8.42 1.44
C GLU A 96 2.66 8.14 2.81
N LEU A 97 3.98 8.26 2.90
CA LEU A 97 4.68 8.21 4.19
C LEU A 97 4.16 9.28 5.16
N GLY A 98 3.89 10.49 4.66
CA GLY A 98 3.31 11.57 5.43
C GLY A 98 1.90 11.25 5.94
N HIS A 99 1.03 10.71 5.08
CA HIS A 99 -0.30 10.25 5.48
C HIS A 99 -0.24 9.18 6.58
N LEU A 100 0.62 8.18 6.40
CA LEU A 100 0.75 7.08 7.35
C LEU A 100 1.32 7.54 8.69
N ARG A 101 2.27 8.48 8.70
CA ARG A 101 2.76 9.10 9.96
C ARG A 101 1.64 9.81 10.70
N ALA A 102 0.80 10.57 10.00
CA ALA A 102 -0.33 11.25 10.63
C ALA A 102 -1.32 10.25 11.28
N ILE A 103 -1.57 9.13 10.61
CA ILE A 103 -2.42 8.05 11.14
C ILE A 103 -1.76 7.39 12.36
N ILE A 104 -0.51 6.95 12.24
CA ILE A 104 0.25 6.28 13.31
C ILE A 104 0.33 7.16 14.56
N GLN A 105 0.60 8.47 14.40
CA GLN A 105 0.60 9.43 15.50
C GLN A 105 -0.76 9.56 16.18
N SER A 106 -1.86 9.44 15.41
CA SER A 106 -3.21 9.54 15.94
C SER A 106 -3.66 8.29 16.69
N VAL A 107 -3.23 7.09 16.28
CA VAL A 107 -3.77 5.82 16.83
C VAL A 107 -2.75 4.98 17.61
N GLY A 108 -1.49 5.41 17.70
CA GLY A 108 -0.45 4.72 18.46
C GLY A 108 0.24 3.59 17.69
N GLY A 109 0.11 3.57 16.36
CA GLY A 109 0.75 2.57 15.50
C GLY A 109 -0.14 1.39 15.12
N ILE A 110 0.18 0.78 13.98
CA ILE A 110 -0.55 -0.35 13.41
C ILE A 110 0.49 -1.36 12.93
N PRO A 111 0.52 -2.59 13.48
CA PRO A 111 1.46 -3.61 13.03
C PRO A 111 1.32 -3.86 11.54
N ARG A 112 2.42 -3.74 10.80
CA ARG A 112 2.46 -4.03 9.37
C ARG A 112 2.06 -5.49 9.12
N PRO A 113 1.11 -5.79 8.21
CA PRO A 113 0.81 -7.17 7.83
C PRO A 113 1.94 -7.77 6.99
N LEU A 114 1.96 -9.10 6.87
CA LEU A 114 2.86 -9.75 5.93
C LEU A 114 2.39 -9.47 4.50
N TYR A 115 3.23 -8.78 3.73
CA TYR A 115 3.00 -8.56 2.30
C TYR A 115 3.79 -9.55 1.48
N ASP A 116 3.10 -10.26 0.59
CA ASP A 116 3.74 -11.19 -0.33
C ASP A 116 3.75 -10.64 -1.75
N LEU A 117 4.84 -9.94 -2.06
CA LEU A 117 5.06 -9.16 -3.27
C LEU A 117 5.76 -9.97 -4.37
N ARG A 118 5.81 -11.30 -4.22
CA ARG A 118 6.35 -12.19 -5.25
C ARG A 118 5.61 -11.99 -6.58
N ALA A 119 6.37 -11.99 -7.67
CA ALA A 119 5.82 -11.79 -9.02
C ALA A 119 4.68 -12.76 -9.38
N GLN A 120 4.67 -13.97 -8.81
CA GLN A 120 3.61 -14.96 -9.02
C GLN A 120 2.25 -14.53 -8.44
N ASN A 121 2.24 -13.87 -7.27
CA ASN A 121 1.00 -13.37 -6.68
C ASN A 121 0.43 -12.22 -7.51
N PHE A 122 1.32 -11.35 -7.97
CA PHE A 122 0.96 -10.28 -8.88
C PHE A 122 0.42 -10.80 -10.21
N ALA A 123 1.08 -11.81 -10.80
CA ALA A 123 0.60 -12.47 -12.01
C ALA A 123 -0.78 -13.09 -11.79
N GLY A 124 -1.00 -13.79 -10.67
CA GLY A 124 -2.30 -14.39 -10.36
C GLY A 124 -3.45 -13.37 -10.31
N VAL A 125 -3.20 -12.19 -9.73
CA VAL A 125 -4.16 -11.08 -9.71
C VAL A 125 -4.52 -10.62 -11.12
N PHE A 126 -3.52 -10.45 -11.99
CA PHE A 126 -3.76 -10.05 -13.37
C PHE A 126 -4.46 -11.16 -14.16
N ASP A 127 -4.02 -12.41 -14.02
CA ASP A 127 -4.59 -13.58 -14.67
C ASP A 127 -6.09 -13.69 -14.39
N GLU A 128 -6.50 -13.46 -13.13
CA GLU A 128 -7.90 -13.39 -12.74
C GLU A 128 -8.62 -12.19 -13.37
N ALA A 129 -8.01 -11.00 -13.34
CA ALA A 129 -8.63 -9.79 -13.86
C ALA A 129 -8.86 -9.82 -15.39
N ILE A 130 -7.96 -10.46 -16.14
CA ILE A 130 -8.03 -10.55 -17.61
C ILE A 130 -8.57 -11.90 -18.12
N ALA A 131 -8.87 -12.84 -17.22
CA ALA A 131 -9.31 -14.21 -17.53
C ALA A 131 -8.39 -14.95 -18.52
N THR A 132 -7.08 -14.74 -18.41
CA THR A 132 -6.07 -15.35 -19.28
C THR A 132 -4.75 -15.49 -18.54
N ASN A 133 -4.03 -16.60 -18.75
CA ASN A 133 -2.72 -16.83 -18.16
C ASN A 133 -1.67 -15.84 -18.72
N TRP A 134 -1.37 -14.81 -17.94
CA TRP A 134 -0.37 -13.79 -18.19
C TRP A 134 1.06 -14.25 -17.85
N ILE A 135 1.21 -15.55 -17.51
CA ILE A 135 2.48 -16.25 -17.22
C ILE A 135 3.60 -16.00 -18.24
N LEU A 136 3.29 -15.55 -19.47
CA LEU A 136 4.30 -15.30 -20.50
C LEU A 136 5.15 -14.02 -20.31
N HIS A 137 4.92 -13.20 -19.28
CA HIS A 137 5.51 -11.85 -19.19
C HIS A 137 6.31 -11.58 -17.91
N LEU A 138 6.81 -12.62 -17.22
CA LEU A 138 7.56 -12.50 -15.95
C LEU A 138 8.92 -11.76 -16.03
N ILE A 139 9.21 -11.02 -17.10
CA ILE A 139 10.37 -10.11 -17.17
C ILE A 139 10.04 -8.74 -16.55
N LEU A 140 8.79 -8.44 -16.22
CA LEU A 140 8.29 -7.08 -16.43
C LEU A 140 8.08 -6.15 -15.22
N ILE A 141 8.29 -6.54 -13.95
CA ILE A 141 8.41 -5.53 -12.86
C ILE A 141 9.67 -4.65 -13.10
N SER A 142 10.60 -5.10 -13.95
CA SER A 142 11.80 -4.38 -14.32
C SER A 142 11.56 -3.12 -15.15
N ILE A 143 10.42 -2.90 -15.82
CA ILE A 143 10.25 -1.69 -16.65
C ILE A 143 9.08 -0.82 -16.18
N THR A 144 9.20 0.49 -16.43
CA THR A 144 8.25 1.54 -16.01
C THR A 144 6.79 1.17 -16.23
N VAL A 145 6.42 0.57 -17.36
CA VAL A 145 4.99 0.29 -17.67
C VAL A 145 4.35 -0.65 -16.66
N ASN A 146 4.99 -1.77 -16.33
CA ASN A 146 4.36 -2.74 -15.43
C ASN A 146 4.49 -2.33 -13.98
N TYR A 147 5.52 -1.55 -13.65
CA TYR A 147 5.56 -0.83 -12.39
C TYR A 147 4.32 0.07 -12.22
N LEU A 148 3.96 0.84 -13.24
CA LEU A 148 2.79 1.72 -13.18
C LEU A 148 1.46 0.93 -13.14
N LEU A 149 1.36 -0.16 -13.90
CA LEU A 149 0.21 -1.08 -13.80
C LEU A 149 0.11 -1.69 -12.41
N ALA A 150 1.24 -2.03 -11.80
CA ALA A 150 1.28 -2.57 -10.46
C ALA A 150 0.84 -1.53 -9.43
N CYS A 151 1.35 -0.30 -9.50
CA CYS A 151 0.89 0.82 -8.67
C CYS A 151 -0.62 1.07 -8.81
N TYR A 152 -1.19 0.83 -9.98
CA TYR A 152 -2.63 0.98 -10.20
C TYR A 152 -3.44 -0.16 -9.59
N VAL A 153 -3.00 -1.42 -9.73
CA VAL A 153 -3.79 -2.60 -9.34
C VAL A 153 -3.67 -2.95 -7.86
N ILE A 154 -2.45 -2.87 -7.33
CA ILE A 154 -2.13 -3.21 -5.94
C ILE A 154 -3.08 -2.58 -4.91
N PRO A 155 -3.41 -1.29 -5.00
CA PRO A 155 -4.23 -0.65 -3.98
C PRO A 155 -5.66 -1.23 -3.94
N TYR A 156 -6.21 -1.65 -5.09
CA TYR A 156 -7.54 -2.28 -5.15
C TYR A 156 -7.56 -3.72 -4.67
N VAL A 157 -6.45 -4.43 -4.84
CA VAL A 157 -6.36 -5.85 -4.50
C VAL A 157 -6.10 -6.03 -3.00
N ASP A 158 -5.32 -5.13 -2.41
CA ASP A 158 -5.09 -5.11 -0.97
C ASP A 158 -6.32 -4.61 -0.20
N TRP A 159 -7.10 -3.71 -0.80
CA TRP A 159 -8.45 -3.37 -0.30
C TRP A 159 -9.38 -4.60 -0.21
N LEU A 160 -9.17 -5.60 -1.07
CA LEU A 160 -9.88 -6.89 -1.07
C LEU A 160 -9.17 -7.98 -0.23
N GLY A 161 -8.07 -7.65 0.46
CA GLY A 161 -7.34 -8.55 1.37
C GLY A 161 -6.39 -9.55 0.71
N ARG A 162 -6.29 -9.58 -0.63
CA ARG A 162 -5.64 -10.66 -1.38
C ARG A 162 -4.11 -10.70 -1.28
N LEU A 163 -3.45 -9.61 -0.89
CA LEU A 163 -1.98 -9.51 -0.76
C LEU A 163 -1.49 -9.48 0.70
N GLY A 164 -2.42 -9.45 1.66
CA GLY A 164 -2.16 -9.54 3.09
C GLY A 164 -2.62 -10.89 3.69
N PRO A 165 -2.57 -11.06 5.02
CA PRO A 165 -2.94 -12.31 5.70
C PRO A 165 -4.44 -12.65 5.65
N PHE A 166 -5.28 -11.77 5.07
CA PHE A 166 -6.73 -11.95 4.98
C PHE A 166 -7.13 -12.43 3.58
N GLN A 167 -6.87 -13.71 3.30
CA GLN A 167 -7.51 -14.38 2.17
C GLN A 167 -8.98 -14.65 2.52
N ILE A 168 -9.90 -14.11 1.72
CA ILE A 168 -11.34 -14.41 1.78
C ILE A 168 -11.62 -15.65 0.93
#